data_AF-A0AAE3W937-F1
#
_entry.id   AF-A0AAE3W937-F1
#
_cell.length_a   1.000
_cell.length_b   1.000
_cell.length_c   1.000
_cell.angle_alpha   90.00
_cell.angle_beta   90.00
_cell.angle_gamma   90.00
#
_symmetry.space_group_name_H-M   'P 1'
#
loop_
_entity.id
_entity.type
_entity.pdbx_description
1 polymer ?
#
loop_
_entity_poly.entity_id
_entity_poly.type
_entity_poly.pdbx_seq_one_letter_code
_entity_poly.pdbx_strand_id
1 'polypeptide(L)'
;MTVKRVLTATVFCLGQATVPVLAGVDLTAAETCMAQQIASGQNPALCLDTAHADCLLSPADAPAVATLCFTEARKAWDAGIAAEMARIRDNAPEKIAAIAAIEVKYDLLTGLTQCDRMEELAKVASEEPADSIQRQKARCTASSAGLAYLRLRYRGSDIE
;
A
#
# COMPACT_ATOMS: atom_id res chain seq x y z
N MET A 1 72.23 -4.79 5.34
CA MET A 1 70.96 -5.48 5.02
C MET A 1 69.83 -4.63 5.58
N THR A 2 69.13 -3.90 4.72
CA THR A 2 68.17 -2.86 5.13
C THR A 2 66.86 -3.13 4.41
N VAL A 3 65.85 -3.61 5.13
CA VAL A 3 64.54 -3.95 4.56
C VAL A 3 63.58 -2.76 4.78
N LYS A 4 63.24 -2.08 3.69
CA LYS A 4 62.22 -1.02 3.66
C LYS A 4 60.83 -1.64 3.86
N ARG A 5 60.11 -1.21 4.90
CA ARG A 5 58.67 -1.48 5.06
C ARG A 5 57.89 -0.44 4.25
N VAL A 6 57.15 -0.91 3.25
CA VAL A 6 56.16 -0.11 2.50
C VAL A 6 54.81 -0.31 3.19
N LEU A 7 54.25 0.76 3.76
CA LEU A 7 52.85 0.82 4.20
C LEU A 7 51.99 1.12 2.97
N THR A 8 51.12 0.19 2.59
CA THR A 8 50.07 0.41 1.59
C THR A 8 48.75 0.59 2.34
N ALA A 9 48.29 1.84 2.45
CA ALA A 9 46.97 2.19 2.97
C ALA A 9 45.96 2.16 1.83
N THR A 10 45.16 1.10 1.73
CA THR A 10 44.04 1.02 0.78
C THR A 10 42.77 1.45 1.50
N VAL A 11 42.37 2.71 1.31
CA VAL A 11 41.05 3.22 1.70
C VAL A 11 40.03 2.68 0.70
N PHE A 12 39.28 1.65 1.10
CA PHE A 12 38.16 1.12 0.33
C PHE A 12 36.89 1.87 0.76
N CYS A 13 36.60 2.99 0.10
CA CYS A 13 35.31 3.68 0.24
C CYS A 13 34.21 2.80 -0.35
N LEU A 14 33.56 1.99 0.49
CA LEU A 14 32.26 1.37 0.21
C LEU A 14 31.21 2.48 0.11
N GLY A 15 31.03 3.01 -1.11
CA GLY A 15 29.85 3.79 -1.46
C GLY A 15 28.64 2.86 -1.48
N GLN A 16 28.00 2.66 -0.33
CA GLN A 16 26.65 2.11 -0.30
C GLN A 16 25.71 3.18 -0.83
N ALA A 17 25.39 3.09 -2.12
CA ALA A 17 24.21 3.74 -2.65
C ALA A 17 22.99 3.07 -2.00
N THR A 18 22.51 3.64 -0.89
CA THR A 18 21.18 3.33 -0.37
C THR A 18 20.18 3.87 -1.38
N VAL A 19 19.77 3.02 -2.32
CA VAL A 19 18.58 3.30 -3.12
C VAL A 19 17.46 3.53 -2.12
N PRO A 20 16.73 4.65 -2.18
CA PRO A 20 15.55 4.80 -1.36
C PRO A 20 14.60 3.69 -1.80
N VAL A 21 14.46 2.66 -0.97
CA VAL A 21 13.37 1.73 -1.10
C VAL A 21 12.13 2.58 -0.90
N LEU A 22 11.44 2.92 -1.99
CA LEU A 22 10.05 3.33 -1.92
C LEU A 22 9.36 2.21 -1.16
N ALA A 23 9.04 2.47 0.11
CA ALA A 23 8.50 1.49 1.03
C ALA A 23 7.24 0.89 0.41
N GLY A 24 7.38 -0.33 -0.10
CA GLY A 24 6.27 -1.10 -0.59
C GLY A 24 5.41 -1.51 0.59
N VAL A 25 4.10 -1.59 0.38
CA VAL A 25 3.18 -2.16 1.36
C VAL A 25 3.59 -3.61 1.65
N ASP A 26 3.79 -3.95 2.92
CA ASP A 26 3.93 -5.33 3.37
C ASP A 26 2.54 -5.98 3.50
N LEU A 27 2.14 -6.72 2.48
CA LEU A 27 0.84 -7.40 2.42
C LEU A 27 0.68 -8.42 3.56
N THR A 28 1.74 -9.16 3.87
CA THR A 28 1.71 -10.19 4.92
C THR A 28 1.56 -9.57 6.31
N ALA A 29 2.26 -8.47 6.60
CA ALA A 29 2.08 -7.74 7.84
C ALA A 29 0.66 -7.15 7.96
N ALA A 30 0.10 -6.62 6.87
CA ALA A 30 -1.26 -6.10 6.85
C ALA A 30 -2.33 -7.18 7.06
N GLU A 31 -2.17 -8.35 6.45
CA GLU A 31 -3.02 -9.52 6.67
C GLU A 31 -2.98 -9.99 8.12
N THR A 32 -1.77 -10.09 8.68
CA THR A 32 -1.55 -10.48 10.07
C THR A 32 -2.22 -9.49 11.02
N CYS A 33 -2.03 -8.19 10.78
CA CYS A 33 -2.71 -7.15 11.53
C CYS A 33 -4.23 -7.30 11.45
N MET A 34 -4.78 -7.47 10.25
CA MET A 34 -6.24 -7.59 10.08
C MET A 34 -6.79 -8.78 10.85
N ALA A 35 -6.14 -9.95 10.76
CA ALA A 35 -6.55 -11.15 11.49
C ALA A 35 -6.55 -10.90 13.01
N GLN A 36 -5.54 -10.20 13.54
CA GLN A 36 -5.47 -9.84 14.96
C GLN A 36 -6.57 -8.85 15.37
N GLN A 37 -6.84 -7.82 14.56
CA GLN A 37 -7.88 -6.84 14.83
C GLN A 37 -9.28 -7.48 14.85
N ILE A 38 -9.57 -8.36 13.87
CA ILE A 38 -10.84 -9.09 13.80
C ILE A 38 -10.99 -10.02 15.02
N ALA A 39 -9.96 -10.81 15.34
CA ALA A 39 -9.98 -11.70 16.50
C ALA A 39 -10.18 -10.95 17.83
N SER A 40 -9.72 -9.69 17.90
CA SER A 40 -9.85 -8.83 19.07
C SER A 40 -11.13 -7.97 19.07
N GLY A 41 -12.00 -8.10 18.07
CA GLY A 41 -13.21 -7.27 17.93
C GLY A 41 -12.92 -5.78 17.70
N GLN A 42 -11.72 -5.45 17.22
CA GLN A 42 -11.27 -4.07 16.97
C GLN A 42 -11.44 -3.70 15.50
N ASN A 43 -11.23 -2.42 15.18
CA ASN A 43 -11.41 -1.89 13.83
C ASN A 43 -10.25 -2.31 12.91
N PRO A 44 -10.46 -3.17 11.89
CA PRO A 44 -9.41 -3.60 10.99
C PRO A 44 -8.89 -2.49 10.07
N ALA A 45 -9.59 -1.36 9.94
CA ALA A 45 -9.12 -0.21 9.17
C ALA A 45 -7.79 0.37 9.70
N LEU A 46 -7.48 0.16 10.99
CA LEU A 46 -6.20 0.59 11.59
C LEU A 46 -4.98 -0.06 10.91
N CYS A 47 -5.15 -1.24 10.34
CA CYS A 47 -4.07 -1.93 9.62
C CYS A 47 -3.68 -1.22 8.32
N LEU A 48 -4.59 -0.45 7.72
CA LEU A 48 -4.27 0.36 6.55
C LEU A 48 -3.39 1.54 6.92
N ASP A 49 -3.66 2.20 8.05
CA ASP A 49 -2.82 3.30 8.53
C ASP A 49 -1.41 2.79 8.90
N THR A 50 -1.30 1.60 9.50
CA THR A 50 0.00 0.96 9.73
C THR A 50 0.72 0.62 8.43
N ALA A 51 0.01 0.04 7.46
CA ALA A 51 0.57 -0.27 6.14
C ALA A 51 0.98 0.98 5.33
N HIS A 52 0.44 2.15 5.68
CA HIS A 52 0.74 3.43 5.06
C HIS A 52 1.59 4.35 5.94
N ALA A 53 2.11 3.88 7.07
CA ALA A 53 2.79 4.71 8.06
C ALA A 53 3.93 5.53 7.44
N ASP A 54 4.75 4.92 6.59
CA ASP A 54 5.86 5.61 5.91
C ASP A 54 5.38 6.74 4.99
N CYS A 55 4.27 6.54 4.27
CA CYS A 55 3.67 7.59 3.44
C CYS A 55 3.11 8.73 4.29
N LEU A 56 2.61 8.44 5.49
CA LEU A 56 2.07 9.43 6.43
C LEU A 56 3.16 10.29 7.09
N LEU A 57 4.38 9.79 7.21
CA LEU A 57 5.53 10.49 7.78
C LEU A 57 6.18 11.51 6.81
N SER A 58 5.70 11.58 5.58
CA SER A 58 6.23 12.52 4.59
C SER A 58 6.07 13.98 5.05
N PRO A 59 7.11 14.82 4.91
CA PRO A 59 7.06 16.23 5.29
C PRO A 59 5.91 16.99 4.61
N ALA A 60 5.30 17.93 5.34
CA ALA A 60 4.17 18.72 4.84
C ALA A 60 4.55 19.64 3.68
N ASP A 61 5.82 20.03 3.56
CA ASP A 61 6.38 20.84 2.48
C ASP A 61 6.80 20.02 1.25
N ALA A 62 6.63 18.68 1.28
CA ALA A 62 6.91 17.77 0.18
C ALA A 62 5.69 16.88 -0.20
N PRO A 63 4.51 17.46 -0.50
CA PRO A 63 3.28 16.69 -0.76
C PRO A 63 3.38 15.77 -2.00
N ALA A 64 4.24 16.09 -2.96
CA ALA A 64 4.50 15.24 -4.12
C ALA A 64 5.15 13.89 -3.73
N VAL A 65 6.02 13.88 -2.71
CA VAL A 65 6.67 12.65 -2.23
C VAL A 65 5.64 11.72 -1.59
N ALA A 66 4.78 12.27 -0.73
CA ALA A 66 3.68 11.54 -0.13
C ALA A 66 2.71 10.98 -1.19
N THR A 67 2.38 11.80 -2.19
CA THR A 67 1.51 11.42 -3.32
C THR A 67 2.09 10.24 -4.09
N LEU A 68 3.39 10.27 -4.39
CA LEU A 68 4.08 9.17 -5.04
C LEU A 68 4.06 7.91 -4.16
N CYS A 69 4.36 8.03 -2.87
CA CYS A 69 4.33 6.92 -1.92
C CYS A 69 2.95 6.22 -1.92
N PHE A 70 1.86 6.98 -1.80
CA PHE A 70 0.51 6.42 -1.85
C PHE A 70 0.16 5.80 -3.20
N THR A 71 0.67 6.36 -4.30
CA THR A 71 0.47 5.79 -5.64
C THR A 71 1.18 4.45 -5.79
N GLU A 72 2.40 4.30 -5.26
CA GLU A 72 3.10 3.01 -5.22
C GLU A 72 2.42 2.02 -4.26
N ALA A 73 1.93 2.49 -3.11
CA ALA A 73 1.13 1.67 -2.20
C ALA A 73 -0.14 1.14 -2.88
N ARG A 74 -0.83 1.98 -3.66
CA ARG A 74 -1.99 1.57 -4.48
C ARG A 74 -1.62 0.44 -5.44
N LYS A 75 -0.48 0.54 -6.15
CA LYS A 75 -0.02 -0.50 -7.07
C LYS A 75 0.28 -1.82 -6.34
N ALA A 76 0.90 -1.75 -5.16
CA ALA A 76 1.17 -2.94 -4.35
C ALA A 76 -0.14 -3.65 -3.94
N TRP A 77 -1.15 -2.90 -3.53
CA TRP A 77 -2.48 -3.44 -3.24
C TRP A 77 -3.16 -4.06 -4.47
N ASP A 78 -3.11 -3.38 -5.62
CA ASP A 78 -3.68 -3.90 -6.87
C ASP A 78 -3.00 -5.20 -7.32
N ALA A 79 -1.67 -5.30 -7.14
CA ALA A 79 -0.94 -6.54 -7.38
C ALA A 79 -1.38 -7.65 -6.41
N GLY A 80 -1.59 -7.33 -5.13
CA GLY A 80 -2.15 -8.26 -4.15
C GLY A 80 -3.54 -8.76 -4.53
N ILE A 81 -4.44 -7.86 -4.97
CA ILE A 81 -5.78 -8.23 -5.43
C ILE A 81 -5.70 -9.17 -6.63
N ALA A 82 -4.83 -8.89 -7.59
CA ALA A 82 -4.65 -9.74 -8.76
C ALA A 82 -4.14 -11.14 -8.37
N ALA A 83 -3.15 -11.22 -7.48
CA ALA A 83 -2.61 -12.48 -6.97
C ALA A 83 -3.65 -13.30 -6.20
N GLU A 84 -4.42 -12.66 -5.31
CA GLU A 84 -5.46 -13.32 -4.54
C GLU A 84 -6.61 -13.80 -5.43
N MET A 85 -7.00 -13.02 -6.44
CA MET A 85 -7.99 -13.46 -7.43
C MET A 85 -7.50 -14.64 -8.26
N ALA A 86 -6.21 -14.71 -8.59
CA ALA A 86 -5.63 -15.88 -9.26
C ALA A 86 -5.71 -17.11 -8.36
N ARG A 87 -5.29 -16.98 -7.10
CA ARG A 87 -5.38 -18.05 -6.09
C ARG A 87 -6.82 -18.56 -5.92
N ILE A 88 -7.80 -17.66 -5.83
CA ILE A 88 -9.22 -18.03 -5.71
C ILE A 88 -9.71 -18.79 -6.96
N ARG A 89 -9.29 -18.38 -8.16
CA ARG A 89 -9.67 -19.08 -9.40
C ARG A 89 -9.08 -20.49 -9.48
N ASP A 90 -7.88 -20.67 -8.97
CA ASP A 90 -7.19 -21.97 -9.02
C ASP A 90 -7.74 -22.97 -8.00
N ASN A 91 -8.28 -22.50 -6.87
CA ASN A 91 -8.64 -23.35 -5.73
C ASN A 91 -10.15 -23.36 -5.40
N ALA A 92 -10.97 -22.47 -5.96
CA ALA A 92 -12.40 -22.41 -5.68
C ALA A 92 -13.27 -22.89 -6.86
N PRO A 93 -14.51 -23.36 -6.60
CA PRO A 93 -15.49 -23.58 -7.65
C PRO A 93 -15.71 -22.31 -8.48
N GLU A 94 -15.91 -22.45 -9.80
CA GLU A 94 -16.07 -21.33 -10.74
C GLU A 94 -17.08 -20.29 -10.25
N LYS A 95 -18.21 -20.73 -9.69
CA LYS A 95 -19.24 -19.85 -9.13
C LYS A 95 -18.71 -18.97 -7.98
N ILE A 96 -17.88 -19.52 -7.09
CA ILE A 96 -17.29 -18.77 -5.98
C ILE A 96 -16.26 -17.77 -6.50
N ALA A 97 -15.40 -18.18 -7.44
CA ALA A 97 -14.44 -17.29 -8.07
C ALA A 97 -15.12 -16.12 -8.82
N ALA A 98 -16.26 -16.38 -9.48
CA ALA A 98 -17.06 -15.35 -10.15
C ALA A 98 -17.68 -14.37 -9.15
N ILE A 99 -18.21 -14.86 -8.02
CA ILE A 99 -18.74 -14.00 -6.95
C ILE A 99 -17.62 -13.12 -6.39
N ALA A 100 -16.48 -13.69 -6.03
CA ALA A 100 -15.32 -12.93 -5.52
C ALA A 100 -14.87 -11.84 -6.50
N ALA A 101 -14.83 -12.14 -7.80
CA ALA A 101 -14.48 -11.17 -8.84
C ALA A 101 -15.48 -10.00 -8.92
N ILE A 102 -16.78 -10.28 -8.80
CA ILE A 102 -17.83 -9.25 -8.79
C ILE A 102 -17.69 -8.38 -7.54
N GLU A 103 -17.58 -9.00 -6.37
CA GLU A 103 -17.48 -8.28 -5.10
C GLU A 103 -16.26 -7.36 -5.06
N VAL A 104 -15.06 -7.86 -5.38
CA VAL A 104 -13.85 -7.02 -5.33
C VAL A 104 -13.91 -5.88 -6.35
N LYS A 105 -14.51 -6.10 -7.52
CA LYS A 105 -14.73 -5.05 -8.52
C LYS A 105 -15.59 -3.93 -7.95
N TYR A 106 -16.71 -4.26 -7.30
CA TYR A 106 -17.63 -3.25 -6.77
C TYR A 106 -17.13 -2.62 -5.47
N ASP A 107 -16.40 -3.36 -4.62
CA ASP A 107 -15.69 -2.81 -3.47
C ASP A 107 -14.69 -1.73 -3.92
N LEU A 108 -13.89 -2.00 -4.96
CA LEU A 108 -12.96 -1.03 -5.56
C LEU A 108 -13.68 0.17 -6.18
N LEU A 109 -14.66 -0.06 -7.06
CA LEU A 109 -15.38 1.02 -7.75
C LEU A 109 -16.06 1.97 -6.77
N THR A 110 -16.67 1.41 -5.72
CA THR A 110 -17.32 2.21 -4.68
C THR A 110 -16.31 3.10 -3.97
N GLY A 111 -15.18 2.54 -3.53
CA GLY A 111 -14.12 3.31 -2.86
C GLY A 111 -13.54 4.41 -3.75
N LEU A 112 -13.20 4.07 -5.00
CA LEU A 112 -12.64 5.02 -5.97
C LEU A 112 -13.62 6.17 -6.28
N THR A 113 -14.91 5.88 -6.44
CA THR A 113 -15.94 6.90 -6.65
C THR A 113 -16.04 7.85 -5.45
N GLN A 114 -15.89 7.34 -4.22
CA GLN A 114 -15.87 8.21 -3.04
C GLN A 114 -14.61 9.09 -2.99
N CYS A 115 -13.46 8.57 -3.41
CA CYS A 115 -12.23 9.36 -3.50
C CYS A 115 -12.33 10.47 -4.56
N ASP A 116 -12.93 10.19 -5.70
CA ASP A 116 -13.20 11.21 -6.73
C ASP A 116 -14.19 12.26 -6.20
N ARG A 117 -15.28 11.83 -5.56
CA ARG A 117 -16.23 12.76 -4.92
C ARG A 117 -15.54 13.66 -3.89
N MET A 118 -14.66 13.10 -3.07
CA MET A 118 -13.89 13.85 -2.07
C MET A 118 -13.00 14.90 -2.73
N GLU A 119 -12.29 14.53 -3.80
CA GLU A 119 -11.45 15.46 -4.57
C GLU A 119 -12.28 16.61 -5.17
N GLU A 120 -13.38 16.28 -5.86
CA GLU A 120 -14.25 17.27 -6.51
C GLU A 120 -14.88 18.23 -5.50
N LEU A 121 -15.29 17.73 -4.33
CA LEU A 121 -15.76 18.60 -3.25
C LEU A 121 -14.63 19.48 -2.69
N ALA A 122 -13.43 18.94 -2.49
CA ALA A 122 -12.30 19.72 -1.97
C ALA A 122 -11.88 20.84 -2.93
N LYS A 123 -11.87 20.59 -4.25
CA LYS A 123 -11.55 21.60 -5.27
C LYS A 123 -12.47 22.82 -5.24
N VAL A 124 -13.73 22.65 -4.82
CA VAL A 124 -14.74 23.72 -4.82
C VAL A 124 -14.97 24.33 -3.44
N ALA A 125 -14.83 23.55 -2.37
CA ALA A 125 -15.23 23.93 -1.02
C ALA A 125 -14.07 24.11 -0.03
N SER A 126 -12.84 23.76 -0.40
CA SER A 126 -11.66 23.89 0.48
C SER A 126 -10.75 25.05 0.07
N GLU A 127 -10.04 25.62 1.04
CA GLU A 127 -8.93 26.56 0.83
C GLU A 127 -7.58 25.83 0.67
N GLU A 128 -7.59 24.49 0.71
CA GLU A 128 -6.36 23.71 0.60
C GLU A 128 -5.68 23.85 -0.77
N PRO A 129 -4.34 23.91 -0.78
CA PRO A 129 -3.57 23.84 -2.02
C PRO A 129 -3.84 22.57 -2.83
N ALA A 130 -3.74 22.68 -4.16
CA ALA A 130 -4.07 21.59 -5.08
C ALA A 130 -3.22 20.32 -4.85
N ASP A 131 -1.96 20.47 -4.47
CA ASP A 131 -1.06 19.37 -4.14
C ASP A 131 -1.47 18.62 -2.86
N SER A 132 -2.00 19.32 -1.85
CA SER A 132 -2.61 18.70 -0.67
C SER A 132 -3.85 17.89 -1.04
N ILE A 133 -4.72 18.43 -1.91
CA ILE A 133 -5.91 17.73 -2.41
C ILE A 133 -5.49 16.46 -3.19
N GLN A 134 -4.46 16.55 -4.05
CA GLN A 134 -3.93 15.39 -4.77
C GLN A 134 -3.34 14.32 -3.83
N ARG A 135 -2.59 14.75 -2.80
CA ARG A 135 -2.08 13.85 -1.76
C ARG A 135 -3.22 13.13 -1.03
N GLN A 136 -4.29 13.84 -0.67
CA GLN A 136 -5.46 13.25 -0.03
C GLN A 136 -6.16 12.24 -0.93
N LYS A 137 -6.34 12.57 -2.22
CA LYS A 137 -6.87 11.62 -3.22
C LYS A 137 -5.99 10.37 -3.32
N ALA A 138 -4.68 10.53 -3.44
CA ALA A 138 -3.75 9.41 -3.52
C ALA A 138 -3.87 8.51 -2.28
N ARG A 139 -3.90 9.08 -1.06
CA ARG A 139 -4.16 8.33 0.17
C ARG A 139 -5.48 7.57 0.09
N CYS A 140 -6.58 8.24 -0.24
CA CYS A 140 -7.91 7.63 -0.31
C CYS A 140 -7.95 6.45 -1.28
N THR A 141 -7.39 6.61 -2.48
CA THR A 141 -7.38 5.56 -3.50
C THR A 141 -6.54 4.36 -3.08
N ALA A 142 -5.39 4.59 -2.43
CA ALA A 142 -4.55 3.54 -1.87
C ALA A 142 -5.26 2.80 -0.73
N SER A 143 -5.90 3.51 0.20
CA SER A 143 -6.64 2.88 1.31
C SER A 143 -7.86 2.10 0.81
N SER A 144 -8.54 2.60 -0.23
CA SER A 144 -9.65 1.87 -0.87
C SER A 144 -9.19 0.56 -1.50
N ALA A 145 -8.01 0.56 -2.12
CA ALA A 145 -7.37 -0.65 -2.66
C ALA A 145 -7.04 -1.65 -1.56
N GLY A 146 -6.37 -1.18 -0.51
CA GLY A 146 -5.98 -2.03 0.61
C GLY A 146 -7.18 -2.64 1.31
N LEU A 147 -8.27 -1.87 1.50
CA LEU A 147 -9.49 -2.39 2.08
C LEU A 147 -10.15 -3.47 1.20
N ALA A 148 -10.16 -3.27 -0.12
CA ALA A 148 -10.68 -4.27 -1.06
C ALA A 148 -9.83 -5.55 -1.04
N TYR A 149 -8.50 -5.42 -1.03
CA TYR A 149 -7.58 -6.55 -0.87
C TYR A 149 -7.84 -7.33 0.41
N LEU A 150 -7.84 -6.64 1.55
CA LEU A 150 -8.01 -7.23 2.87
C LEU A 150 -9.37 -7.95 2.98
N ARG A 151 -10.45 -7.36 2.47
CA ARG A 151 -11.76 -8.03 2.41
C ARG A 151 -11.74 -9.27 1.54
N LEU A 152 -11.15 -9.19 0.35
CA LEU A 152 -11.03 -10.32 -0.56
C LEU A 152 -10.26 -11.47 0.10
N ARG A 153 -9.11 -11.16 0.69
CA ARG A 153 -8.24 -12.12 1.38
C ARG A 153 -8.92 -12.76 2.59
N TYR A 154 -9.69 -11.99 3.35
CA TYR A 154 -10.48 -12.48 4.47
C TYR A 154 -11.60 -13.41 4.00
N ARG A 155 -12.39 -13.02 2.99
CA ARG A 155 -13.45 -13.88 2.44
C ARG A 155 -12.89 -15.13 1.76
N GLY A 156 -11.68 -15.05 1.23
CA GLY A 156 -10.96 -16.15 0.60
C GLY A 156 -10.20 -17.05 1.58
N SER A 157 -10.20 -16.79 2.89
CA SER A 157 -9.40 -17.56 3.87
C SER A 157 -9.76 -19.03 3.93
N ASP A 158 -11.00 -19.36 3.58
CA ASP A 158 -11.55 -20.72 3.69
C ASP A 158 -11.41 -21.53 2.39
N ILE A 159 -10.73 -20.95 1.39
CA ILE A 159 -10.42 -21.59 0.12
C ILE A 159 -8.97 -22.09 0.24
N GLU A 160 -8.78 -23.38 0.45
CA GLU A 160 -7.47 -24.05 0.48
C GLU A 160 -7.05 -24.53 -0.91
#